data_AF-A0A531LN42-F1
#
_entry.id   AF-A0A531LN42-F1
#
_cell.length_a   1.000
_cell.length_b   1.000
_cell.length_c   1.000
_cell.angle_alpha   90.00
_cell.angle_beta   90.00
_cell.angle_gamma   90.00
#
_symmetry.space_group_name_H-M   'P 1'
#
loop_
_entity.id
_entity.type
_entity.pdbx_description
1 polymer ?
#
loop_
_entity_poly.entity_id
_entity_poly.type
_entity_poly.pdbx_seq_one_letter_code
_entity_poly.pdbx_strand_id
1 'polypeptide(L)' 'KALGEKFHESETARGLVNRSVILEVFVSEQGTWTILATDTHGLSCVISAGEGWDHTTQVAALPGT' A
#
# COMPACT_ATOMS: atom_id res chain seq x y z
N LYS A 1 5.97 -8.41 -8.16
CA LYS A 1 7.22 -8.26 -8.97
C LYS A 1 7.17 -7.02 -9.88
N ALA A 2 6.11 -6.85 -10.69
CA ALA A 2 6.04 -5.74 -11.65
C ALA A 2 6.18 -4.32 -11.05
N LEU A 3 5.53 -4.03 -9.91
CA LEU A 3 5.59 -2.70 -9.27
C LEU A 3 7.01 -2.35 -8.78
N GLY A 4 7.67 -3.26 -8.06
CA GLY A 4 9.05 -3.05 -7.61
C GLY A 4 10.07 -2.96 -8.74
N GLU A 5 9.91 -3.74 -9.82
CA GLU A 5 10.87 -3.73 -10.93
C GLU A 5 10.69 -2.56 -11.89
N LYS A 6 9.45 -2.11 -12.14
CA LYS A 6 9.18 -1.07 -13.14
C LYS A 6 9.01 0.32 -12.53
N PHE A 7 8.41 0.39 -11.34
CA PHE A 7 8.03 1.64 -10.69
C PHE A 7 8.83 1.89 -9.42
N HIS A 8 9.71 0.96 -9.02
CA HIS A 8 10.49 1.04 -7.78
C HIS A 8 9.59 1.23 -6.54
N GLU A 9 8.36 0.73 -6.61
CA GLU A 9 7.42 0.78 -5.50
C GLU A 9 7.58 -0.44 -4.60
N SER A 10 7.62 -0.19 -3.30
CA SER A 10 7.72 -1.20 -2.24
C SER A 10 6.48 -1.15 -1.35
N GLU A 11 6.09 -2.29 -0.77
CA GLU A 11 4.94 -2.35 0.12
C GLU A 11 5.20 -1.51 1.38
N THR A 12 4.37 -0.49 1.61
CA THR A 12 4.47 0.39 2.79
C THR A 12 3.39 0.08 3.83
N ALA A 13 2.25 -0.46 3.39
CA ALA A 13 1.14 -0.82 4.26
C ALA A 13 0.31 -1.97 3.70
N ARG A 14 -0.34 -2.71 4.59
CA ARG A 14 -1.23 -3.82 4.27
C ARG A 14 -2.30 -3.96 5.35
N GLY A 15 -3.52 -4.31 4.96
CA GLY A 15 -4.62 -4.50 5.91
C GLY A 15 -5.79 -5.28 5.34
N LEU A 16 -6.56 -5.95 6.20
CA LEU A 16 -7.78 -6.64 5.79
C LEU A 16 -8.88 -5.61 5.53
N VAL A 17 -9.47 -5.65 4.34
CA VAL A 17 -10.72 -4.93 4.05
C VAL A 17 -11.90 -5.68 4.67
N ASN A 18 -11.84 -7.01 4.60
CA ASN A 18 -12.76 -7.95 5.23
C ASN A 18 -12.05 -9.31 5.37
N ARG A 19 -12.80 -10.36 5.71
CA ARG A 19 -12.26 -11.72 5.91
C ARG A 19 -11.63 -12.36 4.67
N SER A 20 -11.91 -11.85 3.48
CA SER A 20 -11.56 -12.48 2.21
C SER A 20 -10.72 -11.59 1.29
N VAL A 21 -10.45 -10.33 1.68
CA VAL A 21 -9.74 -9.36 0.86
C VAL A 21 -8.74 -8.59 1.69
N ILE A 22 -7.51 -8.53 1.20
CA ILE A 22 -6.45 -7.70 1.74
C ILE A 22 -6.19 -6.51 0.80
N LEU A 23 -5.98 -5.35 1.39
CA LEU A 23 -5.51 -4.15 0.73
C LEU A 23 -4.00 -4.05 0.92
N GLU A 24 -3.27 -3.72 -0.13
CA GLU A 24 -1.82 -3.52 -0.13
C GLU A 24 -1.51 -2.16 -0.76
N VAL A 25 -0.66 -1.37 -0.11
CA VAL A 25 -0.24 -0.04 -0.58
C VAL A 25 1.24 -0.11 -0.91
N PHE A 26 1.59 0.21 -2.16
CA PHE A 26 2.95 0.26 -2.66
C PHE A 26 3.33 1.69 -2.96
N VAL A 27 4.54 2.09 -2.56
CA VAL A 27 5.04 3.47 -2.68
C VAL A 27 6.51 3.44 -3.10
N SER A 28 6.89 4.33 -4.00
CA SER A 28 8.29 4.59 -4.37
C SER A 28 8.84 5.82 -3.66
N GLU A 29 10.17 5.90 -3.54
CA GLU A 29 10.85 7.10 -3.02
C GLU A 29 10.58 8.36 -3.86
N GLN A 30 10.20 8.19 -5.13
CA GLN A 30 9.86 9.27 -6.05
C GLN A 30 8.41 9.75 -5.87
N GLY A 31 7.64 9.11 -4.99
CA GLY A 31 6.26 9.48 -4.66
C GLY A 31 5.20 8.87 -5.58
N THR A 32 5.56 7.93 -6.45
CA THR A 32 4.55 7.10 -7.14
C THR A 32 3.95 6.10 -6.18
N TRP A 33 2.69 5.76 -6.39
CA TRP A 33 2.00 4.80 -5.53
C TRP A 33 0.94 3.99 -6.28
N THR A 34 0.71 2.77 -5.77
CA THR A 34 -0.32 1.85 -6.26
C THR A 34 -1.02 1.17 -5.09
N ILE A 35 -2.35 1.09 -5.14
CA ILE A 35 -3.17 0.34 -4.18
C ILE A 35 -3.75 -0.89 -4.87
N LEU A 36 -3.49 -2.06 -4.29
CA LEU A 36 -4.02 -3.34 -4.73
C LEU A 36 -5.06 -3.86 -3.74
N ALA A 37 -6.04 -4.59 -4.27
CA ALA A 37 -6.87 -5.48 -3.48
C ALA A 37 -6.65 -6.91 -3.96
N THR A 38 -6.28 -7.79 -3.03
CA THR A 38 -6.00 -9.20 -3.29
C THR A 38 -7.00 -10.07 -2.53
N ASP A 39 -7.68 -10.96 -3.24
CA ASP A 39 -8.61 -11.90 -2.62
C ASP A 39 -7.93 -13.22 -2.18
N THR A 40 -8.68 -14.06 -1.48
CA THR A 40 -8.21 -15.37 -1.02
C THR A 40 -7.91 -16.38 -2.13
N HIS A 41 -8.33 -16.11 -3.37
CA HIS A 41 -7.99 -16.92 -4.53
C HIS A 41 -6.67 -16.49 -5.18
N GLY A 42 -6.00 -15.47 -4.61
CA GLY A 42 -4.75 -14.91 -5.12
C GLY A 42 -4.95 -13.96 -6.30
N LEU A 43 -6.20 -13.55 -6.59
CA LEU A 43 -6.46 -12.56 -7.62
C LEU A 43 -6.24 -11.17 -7.04
N SER A 44 -5.30 -10.44 -7.65
CA SER A 44 -4.96 -9.06 -7.28
C SER A 44 -5.44 -8.09 -8.36
N CYS A 45 -6.14 -7.04 -7.96
CA CYS A 45 -6.61 -5.97 -8.84
C CYS A 45 -6.05 -4.62 -8.41
N VAL A 46 -5.65 -3.79 -9.37
CA VAL A 46 -5.35 -2.37 -9.12
C VAL A 46 -6.65 -1.65 -8.86
N ILE A 47 -6.77 -1.03 -7.69
CA ILE A 47 -7.94 -0.25 -7.29
C ILE A 47 -7.69 1.24 -7.54
N SER A 48 -6.46 1.70 -7.31
CA SER A 48 -6.05 3.07 -7.58
C SER A 48 -4.53 3.15 -7.73
N ALA A 49 -4.06 4.15 -8.47
CA ALA A 49 -2.64 4.45 -8.64
C ALA A 49 -2.46 5.94 -8.95
N GLY A 50 -1.28 6.47 -8.65
CA GLY A 50 -0.97 7.87 -8.89
C GLY A 50 0.43 8.28 -8.48
N GLU A 51 0.61 9.59 -8.31
CA GLU A 51 1.86 10.23 -7.92
C GLU A 51 1.63 11.17 -6.74
N GLY A 52 2.70 11.78 -6.22
CA GLY A 52 2.63 12.77 -5.14
C GLY A 52 2.30 12.18 -3.78
N TRP A 53 2.73 10.95 -3.49
CA TRP A 53 2.58 10.35 -2.17
C TRP A 53 3.32 11.17 -1.10
N ASP A 54 2.63 11.52 -0.02
CA ASP A 54 3.19 12.22 1.13
C ASP A 54 3.28 11.30 2.35
N HIS A 55 4.50 11.04 2.82
CA HIS A 55 4.73 10.26 4.03
C HIS A 55 4.40 11.09 5.28
N THR A 56 3.13 11.07 5.67
CA THR A 56 2.73 11.56 6.99
C THR A 56 3.18 10.55 8.04
N THR A 57 4.30 10.84 8.71
CA THR A 57 4.72 10.08 9.90
C THR A 57 3.74 10.38 11.02
N GLN A 58 2.66 9.62 11.13
CA GLN A 58 1.79 9.71 12.27
C GLN A 58 2.47 8.99 13.44
N VAL A 59 3.19 9.77 14.25
CA VAL A 59 3.68 9.30 15.55
C VAL A 59 2.42 8.95 16.35
N ALA A 60 2.23 7.66 16.62
CA ALA A 60 1.20 7.24 17.55
C ALA A 60 1.51 7.92 18.90
N ALA A 61 0.68 8.87 19.31
CA ALA A 61 0.74 9.41 20.65
C ALA A 61 0.39 8.25 21.59
N LEU A 62 1.40 7.68 22.25
CA LEU A 62 1.17 6.72 23.31
C LEU A 62 0.41 7.47 24.43
N PRO A 63 -0.80 7.04 24.82
CA PRO A 63 -1.47 7.65 25.95
C PRO A 63 -0.72 7.27 27.23
N GLY A 64 -0.05 8.25 27.86
CA GLY A 64 0.39 8.16 29.27
C GLY A 64 1.89 8.29 29.56
N THR A 65 2.53 9.40 29.16
CA THR A 65 3.74 9.89 29.86
C THR A 65 3.36 10.96 30.87
#